data_AF-A0A0S4N824-F1
#
_entry.id   AF-A0A0S4N824-F1
#
_cell.length_a   1.000
_cell.length_b   1.000
_cell.length_c   1.000
_cell.angle_alpha   90.00
_cell.angle_beta   90.00
_cell.angle_gamma   90.00
#
_symmetry.space_group_name_H-M   'P 1'
#
loop_
_entity.id
_entity.type
_entity.pdbx_description
1 polymer ?
#
loop_
_entity_poly.entity_id
_entity_poly.type
_entity_poly.pdbx_seq_one_letter_code
_entity_poly.pdbx_strand_id
1 'polypeptide(L)'
;MPEFKQSIDFDNATGILFLFFLIVIVAFGIFNTVSMSVLERSNEFGICLAIGFKNKDLVLIVLFEVIFIALIGILFGNFLGFLFNYYLVKNPINLGGKYIAVYEEFGFEPKFTSSLKPRIFINTTLSMLFISIVFSLFPLYKLYKLEPLKGIRFT
;
A
#
# COMPACT_ATOMS: atom_id res chain seq x y z
N MET A 1 19.88 30.43 8.05
CA MET A 1 19.09 31.23 7.09
C MET A 1 17.65 30.73 7.11
N PRO A 2 16.65 31.58 7.37
CA PRO A 2 15.24 31.18 7.52
C PRO A 2 14.64 30.56 6.23
N GLU A 3 15.12 30.96 5.05
CA GLU A 3 14.66 30.44 3.75
C GLU A 3 14.91 28.94 3.57
N PHE A 4 16.05 28.42 4.07
CA PHE A 4 16.36 26.98 4.00
C PHE A 4 15.45 26.13 4.87
N LYS A 5 15.07 26.61 6.05
CA LYS A 5 14.14 25.91 6.92
C LYS A 5 12.75 25.82 6.29
N GLN A 6 12.32 26.92 5.67
CA GLN A 6 11.06 26.98 4.94
C GLN A 6 11.04 26.02 3.74
N SER A 7 12.14 25.89 2.99
CA SER A 7 12.24 24.92 1.89
C SER A 7 12.15 23.48 2.38
N ILE A 8 12.84 23.13 3.48
CA ILE A 8 12.80 21.77 4.06
C ILE A 8 11.39 21.44 4.57
N ASP A 9 10.71 22.38 5.23
CA ASP A 9 9.36 22.18 5.74
C ASP A 9 8.34 22.02 4.59
N PHE A 10 8.52 22.75 3.49
CA PHE A 10 7.70 22.60 2.27
C PHE A 10 7.90 21.25 1.59
N ASP A 11 9.14 20.77 1.48
CA ASP A 11 9.46 19.45 0.90
C ASP A 11 8.85 18.32 1.75
N ASN A 12 8.94 18.42 3.08
CA ASN A 12 8.33 17.46 4.00
C ASN A 12 6.80 17.42 3.86
N ALA A 13 6.14 18.59 3.80
CA ALA A 13 4.69 18.67 3.62
C ALA A 13 4.25 18.05 2.28
N THR A 14 4.98 18.35 1.21
CA THR A 14 4.73 17.80 -0.12
C THR A 14 4.92 16.29 -0.13
N GLY A 15 5.98 15.78 0.52
CA GLY A 15 6.24 14.35 0.65
C GLY A 15 5.13 13.59 1.37
N ILE A 16 4.55 14.17 2.43
CA ILE A 16 3.41 13.59 3.16
C ILE A 16 2.17 13.53 2.25
N LEU A 17 1.89 14.57 1.47
CA LEU A 17 0.76 14.58 0.54
C LEU A 17 0.89 13.52 -0.55
N PHE A 18 2.08 13.37 -1.14
CA PHE A 18 2.34 12.31 -2.12
C PHE A 18 2.11 10.91 -1.52
N LEU A 19 2.61 10.68 -0.30
CA LEU A 19 2.43 9.40 0.40
C LEU A 19 0.94 9.13 0.68
N PHE A 20 0.17 10.15 1.04
CA PHE A 20 -1.28 10.04 1.23
C PHE A 20 -1.99 9.61 -0.06
N PHE A 21 -1.73 10.28 -1.19
CA PHE A 21 -2.35 9.91 -2.47
C PHE A 21 -1.98 8.48 -2.92
N LEU A 22 -0.72 8.10 -2.73
CA LEU A 22 -0.25 6.75 -3.08
C LEU A 22 -1.02 5.69 -2.26
N ILE A 23 -1.15 5.91 -0.95
CA ILE A 23 -1.92 5.01 -0.08
C ILE A 23 -3.37 4.89 -0.56
N VAL A 24 -4.02 6.00 -0.91
CA VAL A 24 -5.40 5.99 -1.41
C VAL A 24 -5.53 5.17 -2.70
N ILE A 25 -4.62 5.36 -3.67
CA ILE A 25 -4.64 4.62 -4.93
C ILE A 25 -4.48 3.11 -4.68
N VAL A 26 -3.52 2.72 -3.84
CA VAL A 26 -3.29 1.31 -3.48
C VAL A 26 -4.52 0.71 -2.79
N ALA A 27 -5.14 1.45 -1.88
CA ALA A 27 -6.33 1.03 -1.17
C ALA A 27 -7.52 0.76 -2.11
N PHE A 28 -7.75 1.64 -3.10
CA PHE A 28 -8.74 1.41 -4.15
C PHE A 28 -8.44 0.18 -5.00
N GLY A 29 -7.16 -0.06 -5.32
CA GLY A 29 -6.72 -1.26 -6.03
C GLY A 29 -7.08 -2.53 -5.27
N ILE A 30 -6.72 -2.61 -3.99
CA ILE A 30 -7.05 -3.75 -3.12
C ILE A 30 -8.56 -3.93 -3.04
N PHE A 31 -9.31 -2.85 -2.82
CA PHE A 31 -10.76 -2.88 -2.75
C PHE A 31 -11.38 -3.47 -4.02
N ASN A 32 -10.92 -3.05 -5.20
CA ASN A 32 -11.46 -3.53 -6.47
C ASN A 32 -11.15 -5.01 -6.69
N THR A 33 -9.91 -5.44 -6.44
CA THR A 33 -9.50 -6.83 -6.62
C THR A 33 -10.27 -7.78 -5.68
N VAL A 34 -10.37 -7.44 -4.40
CA VAL A 34 -11.09 -8.28 -3.43
C VAL A 34 -12.58 -8.30 -3.73
N SER A 35 -13.17 -7.16 -4.10
CA SER A 35 -14.58 -7.09 -4.48
C SER A 35 -14.87 -7.93 -5.73
N MET A 36 -13.99 -7.91 -6.73
CA MET A 36 -14.14 -8.72 -7.93
C MET A 36 -14.06 -10.22 -7.61
N SER A 37 -13.05 -10.66 -6.84
CA SER A 37 -12.92 -12.07 -6.42
C SER A 37 -14.17 -12.59 -5.70
N VAL A 38 -14.76 -11.77 -4.82
CA VAL A 38 -16.00 -12.12 -4.12
C VAL A 38 -17.20 -12.21 -5.07
N LEU A 39 -17.27 -11.34 -6.08
CA LEU A 39 -18.37 -11.35 -7.06
C LEU A 39 -18.29 -12.59 -7.96
N GLU A 40 -17.12 -12.95 -8.46
CA GLU A 40 -16.91 -14.14 -9.30
C GLU A 40 -17.28 -15.43 -8.55
N ARG A 41 -16.95 -15.51 -7.26
CA ARG A 41 -17.21 -16.70 -6.41
C ARG A 41 -18.54 -16.65 -5.67
N SER A 42 -19.38 -15.66 -5.95
CA SER A 42 -20.67 -15.49 -5.26
C SER A 42 -21.62 -16.67 -5.43
N ASN A 43 -21.58 -17.35 -6.58
CA ASN A 43 -22.35 -18.56 -6.85
C ASN A 43 -21.88 -19.75 -6.00
N GLU A 44 -20.56 -19.94 -5.86
CA GLU A 44 -19.97 -20.98 -5.01
C GLU A 44 -20.36 -20.76 -3.54
N PHE A 45 -20.28 -19.51 -3.07
CA PHE A 45 -20.71 -19.14 -1.73
C PHE A 45 -22.19 -19.42 -1.49
N GLY A 46 -23.06 -19.17 -2.47
CA GLY A 46 -24.48 -19.52 -2.40
C GLY A 46 -24.73 -21.01 -2.21
N ILE A 47 -23.95 -21.86 -2.91
CA ILE A 47 -24.02 -23.33 -2.77
C ILE A 47 -23.53 -23.77 -1.38
N CYS A 48 -22.41 -23.22 -0.88
CA CYS A 48 -21.91 -23.53 0.47
C CYS A 48 -22.94 -23.17 1.56
N LEU A 49 -23.61 -22.02 1.44
CA LEU A 49 -24.68 -21.62 2.36
C LEU A 49 -25.87 -22.57 2.31
N ALA A 50 -26.24 -23.07 1.11
CA ALA A 50 -27.32 -24.03 0.94
C ALA A 50 -27.01 -25.41 1.57
N ILE A 51 -25.74 -25.80 1.63
CA ILE A 51 -25.27 -27.05 2.27
C ILE A 51 -25.15 -26.89 3.81
N GLY A 52 -25.24 -25.66 4.33
CA GLY A 52 -25.29 -25.37 5.77
C GLY A 52 -24.05 -24.67 6.36
N PHE A 53 -23.15 -24.14 5.52
CA PHE A 53 -22.07 -23.26 6.02
C PHE A 53 -22.63 -21.95 6.57
N LYS A 54 -21.95 -21.37 7.57
CA LYS A 54 -22.33 -20.07 8.12
C LYS A 54 -21.61 -18.95 7.34
N ASN A 55 -22.24 -17.77 7.25
CA ASN A 55 -21.62 -16.58 6.65
C ASN A 55 -20.25 -16.25 7.27
N LYS A 56 -20.05 -16.56 8.57
CA LYS A 56 -18.78 -16.35 9.28
C LYS A 56 -17.64 -17.20 8.73
N ASP A 57 -17.93 -18.44 8.34
CA ASP A 57 -16.91 -19.36 7.83
C ASP A 57 -16.41 -18.90 6.45
N LEU A 58 -17.33 -18.42 5.60
CA LEU A 58 -17.00 -17.84 4.30
C LEU A 58 -16.17 -16.55 4.45
N VAL A 59 -16.56 -15.66 5.37
CA VAL A 59 -15.81 -14.44 5.68
C VAL A 59 -14.40 -14.76 6.16
N LEU A 60 -14.24 -15.79 6.99
CA LEU A 60 -12.94 -16.21 7.50
C LEU A 60 -12.04 -16.74 6.38
N ILE A 61 -12.57 -17.54 5.45
CA ILE A 61 -11.82 -18.02 4.27
C ILE A 61 -11.30 -16.85 3.44
N VAL A 62 -12.17 -15.89 3.09
CA VAL A 62 -11.77 -14.73 2.28
C VAL A 62 -10.81 -13.83 3.05
N LEU A 63 -11.00 -13.67 4.36
CA LEU A 63 -10.07 -12.92 5.21
C LEU A 63 -8.66 -13.54 5.17
N PHE A 64 -8.55 -14.87 5.25
CA PHE A 64 -7.26 -15.56 5.13
C PHE A 64 -6.62 -15.34 3.76
N GLU A 65 -7.42 -15.41 2.69
CA GLU A 65 -6.95 -15.13 1.32
C GLU A 65 -6.35 -13.72 1.22
N VAL A 66 -7.07 -12.71 1.72
CA VAL A 66 -6.62 -11.32 1.68
C VAL A 66 -5.39 -11.08 2.55
N ILE A 67 -5.36 -11.63 3.77
CA ILE A 67 -4.19 -11.51 4.66
C ILE A 67 -2.95 -12.15 4.02
N PHE A 68 -3.11 -13.30 3.38
CA PHE A 68 -2.00 -14.00 2.74
C PHE A 68 -1.43 -13.20 1.56
N ILE A 69 -2.31 -12.68 0.70
CA ILE A 69 -1.91 -11.80 -0.42
C ILE A 69 -1.24 -10.53 0.10
N ALA A 70 -1.77 -9.92 1.16
CA ALA A 70 -1.22 -8.71 1.76
C ALA A 70 0.18 -8.95 2.36
N LEU A 71 0.38 -10.05 3.09
CA LEU A 71 1.67 -10.40 3.68
C LEU A 71 2.74 -10.63 2.62
N ILE A 72 2.41 -11.37 1.56
CA ILE A 72 3.32 -11.59 0.43
C ILE A 72 3.65 -10.25 -0.23
N GLY A 73 2.64 -9.43 -0.52
CA GLY A 73 2.84 -8.11 -1.13
C GLY A 73 3.74 -7.19 -0.28
N ILE A 74 3.55 -7.16 1.05
CA ILE A 74 4.35 -6.36 1.97
C ILE A 74 5.79 -6.87 2.04
N LEU A 75 6.00 -8.18 2.10
CA LEU A 75 7.35 -8.77 2.13
C LEU A 75 8.11 -8.47 0.85
N PHE A 76 7.51 -8.73 -0.31
CA PHE A 76 8.12 -8.45 -1.61
C PHE A 76 8.34 -6.95 -1.84
N GLY A 77 7.37 -6.11 -1.47
CA GLY A 77 7.47 -4.66 -1.60
C GLY A 77 8.59 -4.08 -0.74
N ASN A 78 8.71 -4.53 0.52
CA ASN A 78 9.81 -4.12 1.39
C ASN A 78 11.16 -4.60 0.89
N PHE A 79 11.25 -5.84 0.42
CA PHE A 79 12.50 -6.39 -0.10
C PHE A 79 12.99 -5.62 -1.33
N LEU A 80 12.12 -5.39 -2.31
CA LEU A 80 12.44 -4.61 -3.51
C LEU A 80 12.73 -3.14 -3.17
N GLY A 81 11.92 -2.54 -2.29
CA GLY A 81 12.11 -1.15 -1.85
C GLY A 81 13.45 -0.96 -1.13
N PHE A 82 13.84 -1.90 -0.26
CA PHE A 82 15.13 -1.88 0.41
C PHE A 82 16.28 -2.07 -0.59
N LEU A 83 16.17 -3.03 -1.51
CA LEU A 83 17.20 -3.29 -2.52
C LEU A 83 17.43 -2.07 -3.42
N PHE A 84 16.34 -1.42 -3.87
CA PHE A 84 16.40 -0.21 -4.66
C PHE A 84 17.02 0.96 -3.87
N ASN A 85 16.60 1.13 -2.61
CA ASN A 85 17.16 2.16 -1.74
C ASN A 85 18.66 1.95 -1.50
N TYR A 86 19.06 0.71 -1.21
CA TYR A 86 20.46 0.32 -1.03
C TYR A 86 21.31 0.60 -2.29
N TYR A 87 20.76 0.30 -3.47
CA TYR A 87 21.41 0.62 -4.73
C TYR A 87 21.63 2.13 -4.92
N LEU A 88 20.64 2.95 -4.57
CA LEU A 88 20.73 4.42 -4.61
C LEU A 88 21.70 5.00 -3.57
N VAL A 89 21.86 4.36 -2.42
CA VAL A 89 22.89 4.75 -1.45
C VAL A 89 24.29 4.48 -2.01
N LYS A 90 24.49 3.33 -2.66
CA LYS A 90 25.78 2.94 -3.22
C LYS A 90 26.13 3.74 -4.48
N ASN A 91 25.14 4.09 -5.30
CA ASN A 91 25.29 4.90 -6.50
C ASN A 91 24.50 6.21 -6.33
N PRO A 92 25.04 7.19 -5.59
CA PRO A 92 24.36 8.46 -5.41
C PRO A 92 24.15 9.12 -6.77
N ILE A 93 22.97 9.70 -6.97
CA ILE A 93 22.66 10.45 -8.17
C ILE A 93 23.48 11.75 -8.08
N ASN A 94 24.57 11.82 -8.85
CA ASN A 94 25.35 13.04 -9.00
C ASN A 94 24.55 14.01 -9.87
N LEU A 95 24.24 15.17 -9.32
CA LEU A 95 23.65 16.27 -10.09
C LEU A 95 24.72 16.83 -11.04
N GLY A 96 24.68 16.45 -12.32
CA GLY A 96 25.62 16.96 -13.32
C GLY A 96 25.28 18.38 -13.81
N GLY A 97 26.29 19.16 -14.21
CA GLY A 97 26.14 20.44 -14.91
C GLY A 97 26.11 21.68 -14.00
N LYS A 98 25.35 22.72 -14.40
CA LYS A 98 25.25 24.04 -13.71
C LYS A 98 24.82 23.97 -12.23
N TYR A 99 24.29 22.83 -11.78
CA TYR A 99 23.83 22.62 -10.42
C TYR A 99 24.98 22.40 -9.43
N ILE A 100 26.13 21.85 -9.86
CA ILE A 100 27.30 21.59 -8.99
C ILE A 100 27.81 22.90 -8.36
N ALA A 101 27.97 23.94 -9.17
CA ALA A 101 28.46 25.24 -8.74
C ALA A 101 27.48 25.95 -7.78
N VAL A 102 26.17 25.77 -8.00
CA VAL A 102 25.13 26.32 -7.12
C VAL A 102 25.15 25.61 -5.77
N TYR A 103 25.25 24.29 -5.73
CA TYR A 103 25.28 23.54 -4.47
C TYR A 103 26.59 23.72 -3.67
N GLU A 104 27.74 23.83 -4.34
CA GLU A 104 29.03 24.13 -3.69
C GLU A 104 29.07 25.55 -3.11
N GLU A 105 28.47 26.55 -3.77
CA GLU A 105 28.37 27.93 -3.26
C GLU A 105 27.50 28.03 -2.00
N PHE A 106 26.47 27.17 -1.89
CA PHE A 106 25.64 27.05 -0.69
C PHE A 106 26.21 26.10 0.37
N GLY A 107 27.40 25.52 0.17
CA GLY A 107 28.09 24.65 1.14
C GLY A 107 27.51 23.24 1.27
N PHE A 108 26.77 22.75 0.28
CA PHE A 108 26.19 21.41 0.25
C PHE A 108 26.96 20.49 -0.72
N GLU A 109 27.14 19.21 -0.36
CA GLU A 109 27.58 18.23 -1.34
C GLU A 109 26.43 17.97 -2.35
N PRO A 110 26.68 18.07 -3.69
CA PRO A 110 25.67 17.89 -4.74
C PRO A 110 25.31 16.42 -4.96
N LYS A 111 25.07 15.71 -3.87
CA LYS A 111 24.74 14.28 -3.85
C LYS A 111 23.42 14.10 -3.14
N PHE A 112 22.41 13.69 -3.90
CA PHE A 112 21.20 13.14 -3.30
C PHE A 112 21.53 11.77 -2.71
N THR A 113 21.78 11.75 -1.39
CA THR A 113 21.98 10.51 -0.66
C THR A 113 20.64 10.04 -0.10
N SER A 114 20.24 8.84 -0.49
CA SER A 114 19.06 8.20 0.09
C SER A 114 19.35 7.83 1.55
N SER A 115 18.42 8.13 2.45
CA SER A 115 18.58 7.84 3.87
C SER A 115 17.94 6.49 4.22
N LEU A 116 18.74 5.47 4.52
CA LEU A 116 18.31 4.12 4.97
C LEU A 116 17.81 4.09 6.43
N LYS A 117 17.10 5.11 6.89
CA LYS A 117 16.60 5.16 8.27
C LYS A 117 15.54 4.06 8.47
N PRO A 118 15.78 3.09 9.37
CA PRO A 118 14.84 1.97 9.57
C PRO A 118 13.45 2.43 10.00
N ARG A 119 13.38 3.54 10.74
CA ARG A 119 12.13 4.15 11.21
C ARG A 119 11.16 4.50 10.08
N ILE A 120 11.66 4.95 8.92
CA ILE A 120 10.80 5.32 7.79
C ILE A 120 10.19 4.05 7.17
N PHE A 121 11.00 3.02 6.96
CA PHE A 121 10.53 1.73 6.43
C PHE A 121 9.48 1.07 7.32
N ILE A 122 9.71 1.08 8.64
CA ILE A 122 8.79 0.50 9.62
C ILE A 122 7.46 1.27 9.63
N ASN A 123 7.50 2.61 9.67
CA ASN A 123 6.29 3.43 9.67
C ASN A 123 5.47 3.28 8.38
N THR A 124 6.12 3.24 7.22
CA THR A 124 5.44 3.04 5.93
C THR A 124 4.82 1.65 5.85
N THR A 125 5.54 0.61 6.30
CA THR A 125 5.04 -0.76 6.33
C THR A 125 3.81 -0.89 7.24
N LEU A 126 3.88 -0.34 8.46
CA LEU A 126 2.75 -0.36 9.39
C LEU A 126 1.54 0.38 8.84
N SER A 127 1.77 1.53 8.18
CA SER A 127 0.69 2.31 7.55
C SER A 127 0.02 1.54 6.40
N MET A 128 0.81 0.85 5.57
CA MET A 128 0.30 0.00 4.48
C MET A 128 -0.44 -1.24 5.00
N LEU A 129 0.06 -1.87 6.06
CA LEU A 129 -0.62 -3.00 6.69
C LEU A 129 -1.97 -2.55 7.27
N PHE A 130 -1.97 -1.41 7.96
CA PHE A 130 -3.19 -0.84 8.53
C PHE A 130 -4.24 -0.50 7.44
N ILE A 131 -3.83 0.16 6.35
CA ILE A 131 -4.77 0.53 5.28
C ILE A 131 -5.35 -0.72 4.59
N SER A 132 -4.52 -1.75 4.37
CA SER A 132 -4.94 -3.00 3.73
C SER A 132 -6.01 -3.71 4.56
N ILE A 133 -5.83 -3.77 5.88
CA ILE A 133 -6.84 -4.33 6.78
C ILE A 133 -8.12 -3.49 6.75
N VAL A 134 -8.01 -2.16 6.89
CA VAL A 134 -9.19 -1.28 6.92
C VAL A 134 -10.02 -1.39 5.63
N PHE A 135 -9.38 -1.39 4.46
CA PHE A 135 -10.09 -1.45 3.18
C PHE A 135 -10.61 -2.84 2.85
N SER A 136 -9.93 -3.90 3.27
CA SER A 136 -10.41 -5.28 3.08
C SER A 136 -11.61 -5.63 3.96
N LEU A 137 -11.81 -4.94 5.09
CA LEU A 137 -13.00 -5.12 5.93
C LEU A 137 -14.30 -4.76 5.21
N PHE A 138 -14.27 -3.83 4.24
CA PHE A 138 -15.46 -3.43 3.50
C PHE A 138 -16.05 -4.58 2.64
N PRO A 139 -15.31 -5.23 1.74
CA PRO A 139 -15.84 -6.36 0.97
C PRO A 139 -16.20 -7.55 1.86
N LEU A 140 -15.47 -7.77 2.97
CA LEU A 140 -15.81 -8.79 3.97
C LEU A 140 -17.16 -8.51 4.66
N TYR A 141 -17.44 -7.25 4.99
CA TYR A 141 -18.74 -6.86 5.53
C TYR A 141 -19.87 -7.07 4.52
N LYS A 142 -19.60 -6.76 3.24
CA LYS A 142 -20.54 -7.03 2.15
C LYS A 142 -20.80 -8.53 1.99
N LEU A 143 -19.78 -9.37 2.18
CA LEU A 143 -19.91 -10.83 2.16
C LEU A 143 -20.73 -11.37 3.34
N TYR A 144 -20.55 -10.83 4.54
CA TYR A 144 -21.34 -11.25 5.71
C TYR A 144 -22.84 -11.02 5.53
N LYS A 145 -23.22 -9.99 4.77
CA LYS A 145 -24.60 -9.63 4.43
C LYS A 145 -25.15 -10.33 3.18
N LEU A 146 -24.39 -11.22 2.54
CA LEU A 146 -24.91 -11.99 1.41
C LEU A 146 -26.03 -12.93 1.87
N GLU A 147 -27.20 -12.79 1.24
CA GLU A 147 -28.34 -13.70 1.43
C GLU A 147 -28.26 -14.84 0.41
N PRO A 148 -28.52 -16.10 0.81
CA PRO A 148 -28.37 -17.30 -0.03
C PRO A 148 -29.12 -17.26 -1.37
N LEU A 149 -30.16 -16.44 -1.48
CA LEU A 149 -31.15 -16.46 -2.58
C LEU A 149 -30.89 -15.46 -3.71
N LYS A 150 -29.96 -14.50 -3.55
CA LYS A 150 -29.66 -13.53 -4.63
C LYS A 150 -28.61 -14.00 -5.64
N GLY A 151 -27.78 -14.99 -5.30
CA GLY A 151 -26.76 -15.53 -6.22
C GLY A 151 -27.34 -16.31 -7.40
N ILE A 152 -28.46 -17.02 -7.20
CA ILE A 152 -29.05 -17.92 -8.22
C ILE A 152 -29.87 -17.15 -9.28
N ARG A 153 -30.09 -15.85 -9.10
CA ARG A 153 -31.04 -15.06 -9.90
C ARG A 153 -30.39 -13.98 -10.77
N PHE A 154 -29.11 -14.14 -11.10
CA PHE A 154 -28.43 -13.35 -12.13
C PHE A 154 -28.13 -14.22 -13.37
N THR A 155 -29.20 -14.69 -13.99
CA THR A 155 -29.28 -14.94 -15.44
C THR A 155 -30.40 -14.05 -15.95
#